data_AF-A0A553PGM8-F1
#
_entry.id   AF-A0A553PGM8-F1
#
_cell.length_a   1.000
_cell.length_b   1.000
_cell.length_c   1.000
_cell.angle_alpha   90.00
_cell.angle_beta   90.00
_cell.angle_gamma   90.00
#
_symmetry.space_group_name_H-M   'P 1'
#
loop_
_entity.id
_entity.type
_entity.pdbx_description
1 polymer ?
#
loop_
_entity_poly.entity_id
_entity_poly.type
_entity_poly.pdbx_seq_one_letter_code
_entity_poly.pdbx_strand_id
1 'polypeptide(L)' 'MGTDGFWDVMSNTASCQEISKMAGKTEQEMAESLVAYARGERSPEMCWIMPNKRLASGDDITAMVVSLHKARHSKNPTL' A
#
# COMPACT_ATOMS: atom_id res chain seq x y z
N MET A 1 -0.44 -6.36 -4.54
CA MET A 1 -0.47 -5.89 -5.94
C MET A 1 -0.59 -4.37 -5.90
N GLY A 2 -0.13 -3.66 -6.92
CA GLY A 2 -0.25 -2.19 -6.99
C GLY A 2 -0.05 -1.69 -8.42
N THR A 3 -0.50 -0.47 -8.70
CA THR A 3 -0.28 0.23 -9.98
C THR A 3 1.20 0.59 -10.18
N ASP A 4 1.57 0.95 -11.41
CA ASP A 4 2.89 1.53 -11.71
C ASP A 4 3.18 2.73 -10.81
N GLY A 5 2.25 3.68 -10.68
CA GLY A 5 2.38 4.83 -9.78
C GLY A 5 2.71 4.48 -8.32
N PHE A 6 2.25 3.31 -7.83
CA PHE A 6 2.64 2.80 -6.51
C PHE A 6 4.09 2.29 -6.48
N TRP A 7 4.49 1.45 -7.44
CA TRP A 7 5.84 0.87 -7.48
C TRP A 7 6.93 1.88 -7.83
N ASP A 8 6.52 2.98 -8.45
CA ASP A 8 7.33 4.15 -8.74
C ASP A 8 7.86 4.84 -7.47
N VAL A 9 7.12 4.74 -6.36
CA VAL A 9 7.42 5.40 -5.08
C VAL A 9 7.73 4.41 -3.95
N MET A 10 7.34 3.16 -4.11
CA MET A 10 7.44 2.12 -3.09
C MET A 10 8.27 0.94 -3.61
N SER A 11 9.30 0.56 -2.87
CA SER A 11 10.04 -0.69 -3.15
C SER A 11 9.29 -1.92 -2.61
N ASN A 12 9.56 -3.10 -3.19
CA ASN A 12 9.08 -4.36 -2.65
C ASN A 12 9.40 -4.51 -1.15
N THR A 13 10.65 -4.24 -0.77
CA THR A 13 11.10 -4.33 0.63
C THR A 13 10.33 -3.39 1.54
N ALA A 14 10.14 -2.13 1.15
CA ALA A 14 9.39 -1.15 1.93
C ALA A 14 7.92 -1.57 2.09
N SER A 15 7.29 -2.08 1.02
CA SER A 15 5.91 -2.58 1.08
C SER A 15 5.76 -3.76 2.05
N CYS A 16 6.72 -4.69 2.07
CA CYS A 16 6.71 -5.81 3.01
C CYS A 16 6.89 -5.36 4.46
N GLN A 17 7.77 -4.38 4.70
CA GLN A 17 7.98 -3.81 6.03
C GLN A 17 6.73 -3.12 6.54
N GLU A 18 6.06 -2.35 5.69
CA GLU A 18 4.83 -1.64 6.06
C GLU A 18 3.71 -2.62 6.41
N ILE A 19 3.50 -3.66 5.60
CA ILE A 19 2.55 -4.74 5.90
C ILE A 19 2.89 -5.46 7.21
N SER A 20 4.18 -5.69 7.48
CA SER A 20 4.62 -6.42 8.67
C SER A 20 4.33 -5.67 9.99
N LYS A 21 4.23 -4.33 9.95
CA LYS A 21 3.82 -3.51 11.11
C LYS A 21 2.33 -3.63 11.42
N MET A 22 1.53 -4.15 10.48
CA MET A 22 0.07 -4.18 10.53
C MET A 22 -0.48 -5.56 10.89
N ALA A 23 0.23 -6.33 11.72
CA ALA A 23 -0.26 -7.61 12.21
C ALA A 23 -1.66 -7.47 12.85
N GLY A 24 -2.60 -8.32 12.44
CA GLY A 24 -3.98 -8.32 12.96
C GLY A 24 -4.93 -7.31 12.31
N LYS A 25 -4.45 -6.48 11.37
CA LYS A 25 -5.30 -5.56 10.60
C LYS A 25 -6.07 -6.28 9.48
N THR A 26 -7.12 -5.64 8.99
CA THR A 26 -7.83 -6.09 7.78
C THR A 26 -7.01 -5.79 6.53
N GLU A 27 -7.29 -6.51 5.45
CA GLU A 27 -6.64 -6.30 4.14
C GLU A 27 -6.91 -4.89 3.60
N GLN A 28 -8.08 -4.33 3.90
CA GLN A 28 -8.43 -2.96 3.54
C GLN A 28 -7.57 -1.94 4.31
N GLU A 29 -7.48 -2.05 5.63
CA GLU A 29 -6.62 -1.16 6.44
C GLU A 29 -5.15 -1.25 5.99
N MET A 30 -4.69 -2.45 5.64
CA MET A 30 -3.36 -2.65 5.08
C MET A 30 -3.16 -1.92 3.74
N ALA A 31 -4.15 -2.01 2.84
CA ALA A 31 -4.11 -1.33 1.55
C ALA A 31 -4.13 0.20 1.72
N GLU A 32 -4.98 0.72 2.62
CA GLU A 32 -5.08 2.15 2.93
C GLU A 32 -3.76 2.69 3.49
N SER A 33 -3.11 1.95 4.41
CA SER A 33 -1.81 2.34 4.95
C SER A 33 -0.70 2.31 3.90
N LEU A 34 -0.68 1.31 3.00
CA LEU A 34 0.26 1.29 1.87
C LEU A 34 0.10 2.51 0.96
N VAL A 35 -1.15 2.88 0.63
CA VAL A 35 -1.44 4.06 -0.20
C VAL A 35 -1.04 5.35 0.52
N ALA A 36 -1.34 5.47 1.81
CA ALA A 36 -0.99 6.63 2.61
C ALA A 36 0.53 6.84 2.67
N TYR A 37 1.29 5.77 2.90
CA TYR A 37 2.74 5.83 2.91
C TYR A 37 3.30 6.20 1.53
N ALA A 38 2.82 5.56 0.46
CA ALA A 38 3.27 5.78 -0.90
C ALA A 38 3.01 7.22 -1.39
N ARG A 39 1.83 7.78 -1.07
CA ARG A 39 1.45 9.14 -1.42
C ARG A 39 2.37 10.19 -0.81
N GLY A 40 2.91 9.90 0.38
CA GLY A 40 3.73 10.84 1.13
C GLY A 40 2.96 12.11 1.51
N GLU A 41 3.69 13.21 1.71
CA GLU A 41 3.15 14.46 2.22
C GLU A 41 3.19 15.56 1.15
N ARG A 42 2.24 16.48 1.21
CA ARG A 42 2.24 17.66 0.34
C ARG A 42 3.06 18.77 0.99
N SER A 43 4.12 19.21 0.31
CA SER A 43 4.96 20.33 0.72
C SER A 43 4.29 21.69 0.46
N PRO A 44 4.57 22.73 1.27
CA PRO A 44 4.17 24.11 0.99
C PRO A 44 4.64 24.62 -0.39
N GLU A 45 5.74 24.06 -0.91
CA GLU A 45 6.29 24.37 -2.23
C GLU A 45 5.49 23.74 -3.40
N MET A 46 4.27 23.28 -3.14
CA MET A 46 3.37 22.65 -4.12
C MET A 46 3.92 21.37 -4.76
N CYS A 47 4.88 20.71 -4.11
CA CYS A 47 5.39 19.39 -4.50
C CYS A 47 4.93 18.30 -3.53
N TRP A 48 4.95 17.05 -3.99
CA TRP A 48 4.77 15.85 -3.16
C TRP A 48 6.14 15.36 -2.68
N ILE A 49 6.26 15.15 -1.37
CA ILE A 49 7.40 14.52 -0.73
C ILE A 49 7.03 13.06 -0.49
N MET A 50 7.47 12.20 -1.39
CA MET A 50 7.22 10.75 -1.36
C MET A 50 8.45 10.02 -0.77
N PRO A 51 8.33 8.74 -0.39
CA PRO A 51 9.40 8.01 0.31
C PRO A 51 10.76 8.00 -0.39
N ASN A 52 10.78 8.00 -1.72
CA ASN A 52 12.00 7.92 -2.53
C ASN A 52 12.19 9.10 -3.51
N LYS A 53 11.24 10.03 -3.62
CA LYS A 53 11.30 11.13 -4.60
C LYS A 53 10.50 12.36 -4.17
N ARG A 54 10.84 13.49 -4.80
CA ARG A 54 10.05 14.73 -4.75
C ARG A 54 9.53 15.03 -6.14
N LEU A 55 8.21 15.17 -6.28
CA LEU A 55 7.59 15.38 -7.59
C LEU A 55 6.64 16.57 -7.56
N ALA A 56 6.61 17.34 -8.66
CA ALA A 56 5.65 18.44 -8.84
C ALA A 56 4.20 17.94 -9.02
N SER A 57 4.03 16.70 -9.44
CA SER A 57 2.74 16.02 -9.60
C SER A 57 2.85 14.56 -9.17
N GLY A 58 1.77 14.00 -8.63
CA GLY A 58 1.67 12.57 -8.30
C GLY A 58 0.80 11.85 -9.33
N ASP A 59 1.11 10.57 -9.56
CA ASP A 59 0.27 9.66 -10.33
C ASP A 59 -0.80 9.00 -9.43
N ASP A 60 -1.77 8.32 -10.02
CA ASP A 60 -2.77 7.56 -9.28
C ASP A 60 -2.13 6.34 -8.60
N ILE A 61 -2.22 6.30 -7.27
CA ILE A 61 -1.65 5.24 -6.44
C ILE A 61 -2.77 4.30 -6.00
N THR A 62 -2.69 3.04 -6.42
CA THR A 62 -3.62 1.99 -5.99
C THR A 62 -2.84 0.78 -5.46
N ALA A 63 -3.28 0.23 -4.32
CA ALA A 63 -2.75 -1.01 -3.75
C ALA A 63 -3.90 -1.99 -3.45
N MET A 64 -3.63 -3.28 -3.69
CA MET A 64 -4.55 -4.38 -3.38
C MET A 64 -3.82 -5.44 -2.55
N VAL A 65 -4.39 -5.74 -1.38
CA VAL A 65 -3.90 -6.74 -0.44
C VAL A 65 -4.84 -7.94 -0.44
N VAL A 66 -4.26 -9.14 -0.56
CA VAL A 66 -5.01 -10.41 -0.59
C VAL A 66 -4.41 -11.36 0.42
N SER A 67 -5.19 -11.77 1.43
CA SER A 67 -4.78 -12.78 2.40
C SER A 67 -5.09 -14.18 1.90
N LEU A 68 -4.05 -14.91 1.49
CA LEU A 68 -4.17 -16.28 1.01
C LEU A 68 -4.62 -17.26 2.12
N HIS A 69 -4.24 -17.01 3.37
CA HIS A 69 -4.69 -17.82 4.51
C HIS A 69 -6.22 -17.77 4.68
N LYS A 70 -6.81 -16.57 4.65
CA LYS A 70 -8.26 -16.38 4.75
C LYS A 70 -8.99 -16.92 3.52
N ALA A 71 -8.42 -16.72 2.32
CA ALA A 71 -8.99 -17.22 1.07
C ALA A 71 -9.05 -18.76 1.02
N ARG A 72 -8.16 -19.46 1.74
CA ARG A 72 -8.20 -20.93 1.83
C ARG A 72 -9.35 -21.43 2.70
N HIS A 73 -9.68 -20.71 3.77
CA HIS A 73 -10.73 -21.12 4.72
C HIS A 73 -12.14 -20.72 4.29
N SER A 74 -12.31 -19.76 3.36
CA SER A 74 -13.63 -19.45 2.81
C SER A 74 -14.20 -20.52 1.88
N LYS A 75 -13.39 -21.51 1.46
CA LYS A 75 -13.80 -22.60 0.57
C LYS A 75 -14.36 -23.84 1.28
N ASN A 76 -14.31 -23.89 2.61
CA ASN A 76 -14.94 -24.93 3.42
C ASN A 76 -15.97 -24.31 4.39
N PRO A 77 -17.14 -23.85 3.92
CA PRO A 77 -18.26 -23.63 4.82
C PRO A 77 -18.70 -25.02 5.31
N THR A 78 -18.32 -25.38 6.54
CA THR A 78 -18.94 -26.48 7.27
C THR A 78 -20.44 -26.22 7.31
N LEU A 79 -21.19 -27.05 6.59
CA LEU A 79 -22.63 -27.26 6.73
C LEU A 79 -22.94 -27.96 8.05
#